data_AF-A0AAW9V4X7-F1
#
_entry.id   AF-A0AAW9V4X7-F1
#
_cell.length_a   1.000
_cell.length_b   1.000
_cell.length_c   1.000
_cell.angle_alpha   90.00
_cell.angle_beta   90.00
_cell.angle_gamma   90.00
#
_symmetry.space_group_name_H-M   'P 1'
#
loop_
_entity.id
_entity.type
_entity.pdbx_description
1 polymer ?
#
loop_
_entity_poly.entity_id
_entity_poly.type
_entity_poly.pdbx_seq_one_letter_code
_entity_poly.pdbx_strand_id
1 'polypeptide(L)'
;MALERYNVSHAKRQARNAEKTRLTLRWLREELCSTAELVARRLGIAAVQPVYRFLDSLVAKGLLVRAKYPVDGRQVSVWGLTPHGVAFSFDEDEPLTDVIPFQPSRVSAAQLPHRLAVQSLRLAMEARGASGWRYLHRMALKGMKVPDALAELDGRTVAFEVERTVKSRRRYQEVV
;
A
#
# COMPACT_ATOMS: atom_id res chain seq x y z
N MET A 1 -5.46 -20.64 -37.23
CA MET A 1 -6.15 -19.35 -36.94
C MET A 1 -6.92 -19.30 -35.62
N ALA A 2 -7.82 -20.25 -35.29
CA ALA A 2 -8.59 -20.19 -34.03
C ALA A 2 -7.77 -20.51 -32.76
N LEU A 3 -6.91 -21.54 -32.82
CA LEU A 3 -6.00 -21.91 -31.73
C LEU A 3 -5.00 -20.79 -31.39
N GLU A 4 -4.52 -20.09 -32.42
CA GLU A 4 -3.54 -19.01 -32.29
C GLU A 4 -4.13 -17.78 -31.61
N ARG A 5 -5.37 -17.40 -31.97
CA ARG A 5 -6.13 -16.34 -31.27
C ARG A 5 -6.47 -16.73 -29.83
N TYR A 6 -6.78 -18.01 -29.57
CA TYR A 6 -7.03 -18.51 -28.22
C TYR A 6 -5.78 -18.46 -27.33
N ASN A 7 -4.63 -18.88 -27.87
CA ASN A 7 -3.36 -18.90 -27.15
C ASN A 7 -2.88 -17.48 -26.82
N VAL A 8 -3.02 -16.53 -27.75
CA VAL A 8 -2.76 -15.09 -27.50
C VAL A 8 -3.68 -14.52 -26.42
N SER A 9 -4.95 -14.97 -26.34
CA SER A 9 -5.89 -14.58 -25.28
C SER A 9 -5.52 -15.18 -23.90
N HIS A 10 -5.01 -16.41 -23.87
CA HIS A 10 -4.49 -17.02 -22.64
C HIS A 10 -3.23 -16.31 -22.14
N ALA A 11 -2.23 -16.13 -23.00
CA ALA A 11 -0.98 -15.45 -22.68
C ALA A 11 -1.22 -14.02 -22.20
N LYS A 12 -2.10 -13.25 -22.85
CA LYS A 12 -2.47 -11.90 -22.40
C LYS A 12 -3.14 -11.90 -21.02
N ARG A 13 -4.00 -12.89 -20.74
CA ARG A 13 -4.62 -13.03 -19.41
C ARG A 13 -3.59 -13.34 -18.34
N GLN A 14 -2.65 -14.23 -18.63
CA GLN A 14 -1.55 -14.59 -17.73
C GLN A 14 -0.64 -13.39 -17.46
N ALA A 15 -0.23 -12.66 -18.49
CA ALA A 15 0.61 -11.46 -18.37
C ALA A 15 -0.05 -10.38 -17.51
N ARG A 16 -1.34 -10.09 -17.75
CA ARG A 16 -2.10 -9.15 -16.88
C ARG A 16 -2.17 -9.60 -15.44
N ASN A 17 -2.32 -10.91 -15.20
CA ASN A 17 -2.39 -11.43 -13.84
C ASN A 17 -1.02 -11.40 -13.14
N ALA A 18 0.06 -11.64 -13.88
CA ALA A 18 1.43 -11.50 -13.39
C ALA A 18 1.70 -10.04 -13.01
N GLU A 19 1.39 -9.08 -13.89
CA GLU A 19 1.59 -7.66 -13.62
C GLU A 19 0.77 -7.18 -12.42
N LYS A 20 -0.51 -7.57 -12.35
CA LYS A 20 -1.38 -7.27 -11.20
C LYS A 20 -0.80 -7.84 -9.89
N THR A 21 -0.23 -9.04 -9.94
CA THR A 21 0.43 -9.67 -8.78
C THR A 21 1.66 -8.87 -8.38
N ARG A 22 2.55 -8.57 -9.33
CA ARG A 22 3.77 -7.78 -9.13
C ARG A 22 3.47 -6.43 -8.48
N LEU A 23 2.53 -5.66 -9.04
CA LEU A 23 2.12 -4.35 -8.51
C LEU A 23 1.55 -4.45 -7.09
N THR A 24 0.81 -5.52 -6.78
CA THR A 24 0.22 -5.73 -5.45
C THR A 24 1.29 -6.09 -4.42
N LEU A 25 2.22 -6.99 -4.76
CA LEU A 25 3.30 -7.37 -3.85
C LEU A 25 4.24 -6.19 -3.58
N ARG A 26 4.60 -5.41 -4.61
CA ARG A 26 5.37 -4.18 -4.45
C ARG A 26 4.66 -3.16 -3.56
N TRP A 27 3.36 -2.94 -3.77
CA TRP A 27 2.57 -2.04 -2.92
C TRP A 27 2.60 -2.48 -1.45
N LEU A 28 2.38 -3.76 -1.17
CA LEU A 28 2.36 -4.27 0.21
C LEU A 28 3.75 -4.31 0.85
N ARG A 29 4.82 -4.44 0.05
CA ARG A 29 6.21 -4.26 0.50
C ARG A 29 6.46 -2.85 1.00
N GLU A 30 6.00 -1.85 0.26
CA GLU A 30 6.16 -0.43 0.63
C GLU A 30 5.31 -0.07 1.86
N GLU A 31 4.08 -0.57 1.90
CA GLU A 31 3.04 -0.15 2.85
C GLU A 31 2.89 -1.00 4.11
N LEU A 32 3.61 -2.13 4.20
CA LEU A 32 3.48 -3.21 5.20
C LEU A 32 2.16 -3.98 5.10
N CYS A 33 1.03 -3.27 5.09
CA CYS A 33 -0.30 -3.84 4.90
C CYS A 33 -1.26 -2.82 4.29
N SER A 34 -2.31 -3.30 3.62
CA SER A 34 -3.33 -2.45 3.02
C SER A 34 -4.69 -3.15 2.94
N THR A 35 -5.76 -2.40 2.63
CA THR A 35 -7.10 -2.94 2.43
C THR A 35 -7.35 -3.27 0.95
N ALA A 36 -8.39 -4.06 0.67
CA ALA A 36 -8.78 -4.37 -0.70
C ALA A 36 -9.19 -3.12 -1.50
N GLU A 37 -9.77 -2.12 -0.84
CA GLU A 37 -10.20 -0.85 -1.45
C GLU A 37 -9.00 -0.03 -1.91
N LEU A 38 -7.94 0.06 -1.11
CA LEU A 38 -6.72 0.77 -1.48
C LEU A 38 -5.94 0.03 -2.57
N VAL A 39 -5.89 -1.31 -2.50
CA VAL A 39 -5.33 -2.13 -3.59
C VAL A 39 -6.13 -1.96 -4.88
N ALA A 40 -7.46 -1.91 -4.82
CA ALA A 40 -8.31 -1.68 -5.98
C ALA A 40 -8.00 -0.33 -6.64
N ARG A 41 -7.87 0.73 -5.85
CA ARG A 41 -7.45 2.06 -6.31
C ARG A 41 -6.07 2.03 -6.95
N ARG A 42 -5.09 1.37 -6.32
CA ARG A 42 -3.72 1.24 -6.86
C ARG A 42 -3.71 0.52 -8.21
N LEU A 43 -4.58 -0.46 -8.40
CA LEU A 43 -4.68 -1.24 -9.64
C LEU A 43 -5.61 -0.62 -10.69
N GLY A 44 -6.26 0.52 -10.39
CA GLY A 44 -7.24 1.12 -11.29
C GLY A 44 -8.51 0.28 -11.51
N ILE A 45 -8.87 -0.55 -10.52
CA ILE A 45 -10.05 -1.42 -10.59
C ILE A 45 -11.21 -0.77 -9.83
N ALA A 46 -12.31 -0.46 -10.55
CA ALA A 46 -13.46 0.21 -9.98
C ALA A 46 -14.22 -0.62 -8.93
N ALA A 47 -14.34 -1.94 -9.14
CA ALA A 47 -15.05 -2.83 -8.24
C ALA A 47 -14.10 -3.51 -7.24
N VAL A 48 -14.43 -3.48 -5.96
CA VAL A 48 -13.58 -4.05 -4.91
C VAL A 48 -13.74 -5.58 -4.80
N GLN A 49 -14.92 -6.13 -5.11
CA GLN A 49 -15.20 -7.57 -4.95
C GLN A 49 -14.25 -8.49 -5.75
N PRO A 50 -13.90 -8.22 -7.01
CA PRO A 50 -12.87 -8.98 -7.73
C PRO A 50 -11.48 -8.90 -7.08
N VAL A 51 -11.17 -7.79 -6.41
CA VAL A 51 -9.89 -7.57 -5.72
C VAL A 51 -9.83 -8.42 -4.45
N TYR A 52 -10.92 -8.53 -3.68
CA TYR A 52 -11.00 -9.48 -2.57
C TYR A 52 -10.67 -10.91 -3.02
N ARG A 53 -11.34 -11.41 -4.07
CA ARG A 53 -11.08 -12.76 -4.60
C ARG A 53 -9.65 -12.94 -5.08
N PHE A 54 -9.09 -11.92 -5.72
CA PHE A 54 -7.71 -11.93 -6.16
C PHE A 54 -6.72 -11.97 -4.97
N LEU A 55 -6.92 -11.15 -3.95
CA LEU A 55 -6.09 -11.16 -2.75
C LEU A 55 -6.19 -12.49 -2.00
N ASP A 56 -7.40 -13.05 -1.86
CA ASP A 56 -7.61 -14.36 -1.25
C ASP A 56 -6.92 -15.48 -2.08
N SER A 57 -6.83 -15.34 -3.41
CA SER A 57 -6.03 -16.26 -4.23
C SER A 57 -4.52 -16.17 -3.97
N LEU A 58 -4.00 -14.99 -3.61
CA LEU A 58 -2.61 -14.81 -3.22
C LEU A 58 -2.36 -15.32 -1.79
N VAL A 59 -3.36 -15.26 -0.92
CA VAL A 59 -3.34 -15.93 0.39
C VAL A 59 -3.26 -17.45 0.22
N ALA A 60 -4.08 -18.03 -0.67
CA ALA A 60 -4.05 -19.46 -0.96
C ALA A 60 -2.69 -19.93 -1.52
N LYS A 61 -1.97 -19.04 -2.21
CA LYS A 61 -0.60 -19.28 -2.70
C LYS A 61 0.49 -19.06 -1.64
N GLY A 62 0.12 -18.68 -0.41
CA GLY A 62 1.06 -18.42 0.67
C GLY A 62 1.84 -17.11 0.53
N LEU A 63 1.50 -16.25 -0.43
CA LEU A 63 2.18 -14.96 -0.66
C LEU A 63 1.69 -13.88 0.31
N LEU A 64 0.40 -13.91 0.65
CA LEU A 64 -0.22 -12.95 1.55
C LEU A 64 -0.80 -13.64 2.78
N VAL A 65 -0.96 -12.87 3.86
CA VAL A 65 -1.82 -13.23 4.99
C VAL A 65 -2.86 -12.15 5.19
N ARG A 66 -4.08 -12.56 5.55
CA ARG A 66 -5.21 -11.68 5.86
C ARG A 66 -5.41 -11.58 7.36
N ALA A 67 -5.63 -10.38 7.87
CA ALA A 67 -6.00 -10.13 9.26
C ALA A 67 -7.13 -9.11 9.34
N LYS A 68 -7.88 -9.13 10.46
CA LYS A 68 -8.95 -8.16 10.74
C LYS A 68 -8.56 -7.27 11.91
N TYR A 69 -8.85 -5.98 11.79
CA TYR A 69 -8.61 -4.99 12.83
C TYR A 69 -9.84 -4.11 13.06
N PRO A 70 -10.09 -3.68 14.31
CA PRO A 70 -11.03 -2.61 14.57
C PRO A 70 -10.46 -1.29 14.05
N VAL A 71 -11.14 -0.67 13.09
CA VAL A 71 -10.85 0.64 12.53
C VAL A 71 -12.15 1.44 12.56
N ASP A 72 -12.16 2.55 13.30
CA ASP A 72 -13.33 3.45 13.42
C ASP A 72 -14.64 2.72 13.76
N GLY A 73 -14.55 1.78 14.71
CA GLY A 73 -15.69 0.99 15.18
C GLY A 73 -16.12 -0.16 14.26
N ARG A 74 -15.40 -0.42 13.16
CA ARG A 74 -15.69 -1.50 12.19
C ARG A 74 -14.54 -2.47 12.07
N GLN A 75 -14.85 -3.73 11.77
CA GLN A 75 -13.83 -4.73 11.46
C GLN A 75 -13.40 -4.57 9.99
N VAL A 76 -12.16 -4.16 9.78
CA VAL A 76 -11.55 -3.98 8.45
C VAL A 76 -10.56 -5.10 8.19
N SER A 77 -10.65 -5.72 7.01
CA SER A 77 -9.66 -6.70 6.57
C SER A 77 -8.46 -5.99 5.94
N VAL A 78 -7.26 -6.41 6.32
CA VAL A 78 -6.00 -6.00 5.68
C VAL A 78 -5.23 -7.22 5.23
N TRP A 79 -4.45 -7.04 4.17
CA TRP A 79 -3.50 -8.02 3.66
C TRP A 79 -2.10 -7.46 3.79
N GLY A 80 -1.14 -8.34 4.05
CA GLY A 80 0.27 -8.02 4.01
C GLY A 80 1.09 -9.23 3.59
N LEU A 81 2.36 -9.00 3.27
CA LEU A 81 3.26 -10.04 2.77
C LEU A 81 3.62 -11.04 3.86
N THR A 82 3.58 -12.33 3.52
CA THR A 82 4.28 -13.37 4.30
C THR A 82 5.79 -13.28 4.03
N PRO A 83 6.65 -13.99 4.79
CA PRO A 83 8.07 -14.13 4.41
C PRO A 83 8.26 -14.66 2.99
N HIS A 84 7.41 -15.60 2.56
CA HIS A 84 7.42 -16.09 1.17
C HIS A 84 7.02 -14.99 0.19
N GLY A 85 5.96 -14.23 0.47
CA GLY A 85 5.54 -13.10 -0.36
C GLY A 85 6.58 -12.00 -0.51
N VAL A 86 7.40 -11.75 0.52
CA VAL A 86 8.53 -10.80 0.44
C VAL A 86 9.52 -11.22 -0.65
N ALA A 87 9.86 -12.51 -0.74
CA ALA A 87 10.79 -13.01 -1.76
C ALA A 87 10.30 -12.78 -3.20
N PHE A 88 8.98 -12.70 -3.42
CA PHE A 88 8.37 -12.44 -4.74
C PHE A 88 7.98 -10.96 -4.97
N SER A 89 8.34 -10.06 -4.05
CA SER A 89 7.92 -8.65 -4.11
C SER A 89 8.91 -7.73 -4.82
N PHE A 90 10.05 -8.26 -5.26
CA PHE A 90 11.10 -7.56 -6.00
C PHE A 90 11.02 -7.89 -7.49
N ASP A 91 11.35 -6.93 -8.34
CA ASP A 91 11.63 -7.22 -9.76
C ASP A 91 13.00 -7.93 -9.88
N GLU A 92 13.24 -8.69 -10.95
CA GLU A 92 14.47 -9.46 -11.14
C GLU A 92 15.75 -8.59 -11.09
N ASP A 93 15.66 -7.36 -11.59
CA ASP A 93 16.77 -6.40 -11.64
C ASP A 93 16.81 -5.43 -10.44
N GLU A 94 15.96 -5.65 -9.43
CA GLU A 94 15.87 -4.77 -8.26
C GLU A 94 16.75 -5.27 -7.11
N PRO A 95 17.57 -4.42 -6.47
CA PRO A 95 18.37 -4.85 -5.32
C PRO A 95 17.48 -5.28 -4.16
N LEU A 96 17.78 -6.46 -3.62
CA LEU A 96 17.11 -6.95 -2.41
C LEU A 96 17.44 -6.05 -1.22
N THR A 97 16.42 -5.71 -0.46
CA THR A 97 16.54 -4.93 0.77
C THR A 97 15.83 -5.66 1.90
N ASP A 98 16.24 -5.38 3.14
CA ASP A 98 15.59 -5.95 4.31
C ASP A 98 14.16 -5.42 4.44
N VAL A 99 13.20 -6.31 4.17
CA VAL A 99 11.77 -6.03 4.30
C VAL A 99 11.23 -6.82 5.47
N ILE A 100 10.60 -6.11 6.40
CA ILE A 100 9.90 -6.74 7.52
C ILE A 100 8.56 -7.29 6.98
N PRO A 101 8.33 -8.62 7.02
CA PRO A 101 7.07 -9.19 6.60
C PRO A 101 5.94 -8.75 7.54
N PHE A 102 4.71 -8.76 7.04
CA PHE A 102 3.55 -8.40 7.83
C PHE A 102 3.30 -9.43 8.93
N GLN A 103 3.32 -8.96 10.18
CA GLN A 103 3.02 -9.77 11.36
C GLN A 103 1.76 -9.22 12.02
N PRO A 104 0.61 -9.91 11.92
CA PRO A 104 -0.66 -9.36 12.40
C PRO A 104 -0.64 -8.92 13.87
N SER A 105 0.04 -9.68 14.71
CA SER A 105 0.19 -9.39 16.15
C SER A 105 1.04 -8.15 16.47
N ARG A 106 1.81 -7.64 15.50
CA ARG A 106 2.69 -6.47 15.69
C ARG A 106 2.12 -5.18 15.11
N VAL A 107 0.95 -5.22 14.48
CA VAL A 107 0.31 -4.01 13.95
C VAL A 107 -0.60 -3.41 15.00
N SER A 108 -0.30 -2.16 15.38
CA SER A 108 -1.12 -1.39 16.31
C SER A 108 -2.47 -1.05 15.69
N ALA A 109 -3.55 -1.52 16.30
CA ALA A 109 -4.92 -1.17 15.92
C ALA A 109 -5.18 0.35 16.05
N ALA A 110 -4.49 1.04 16.96
CA ALA A 110 -4.62 2.49 17.12
C ALA A 110 -3.95 3.29 15.98
N GLN A 111 -2.84 2.77 15.43
CA GLN A 111 -2.10 3.45 14.36
C GLN A 111 -2.58 3.07 12.95
N LEU A 112 -3.19 1.88 12.79
CA LEU A 112 -3.64 1.39 11.50
C LEU A 112 -4.57 2.37 10.77
N PRO A 113 -5.58 2.99 11.41
CA PRO A 113 -6.45 3.93 10.73
C PRO A 113 -5.69 5.16 10.17
N HIS A 114 -4.68 5.66 10.90
CA HIS A 114 -3.79 6.73 10.42
C HIS A 114 -2.96 6.28 9.22
N ARG A 115 -2.34 5.09 9.30
CA ARG A 115 -1.60 4.49 8.18
C ARG A 115 -2.45 4.38 6.91
N LEU A 116 -3.68 3.88 7.03
CA LEU A 116 -4.60 3.74 5.89
C LEU A 116 -5.00 5.11 5.30
N ALA A 117 -5.14 6.14 6.14
CA ALA A 117 -5.43 7.49 5.68
C ALA A 117 -4.24 8.09 4.90
N VAL A 118 -3.01 7.89 5.36
CA VAL A 118 -1.80 8.32 4.62
C VAL A 118 -1.66 7.58 3.29
N GLN A 119 -1.94 6.27 3.25
CA GLN A 119 -2.01 5.51 1.98
C GLN A 119 -3.05 6.07 1.01
N SER A 120 -4.23 6.41 1.53
CA SER A 120 -5.29 7.02 0.74
C SER A 120 -4.87 8.36 0.14
N LEU A 121 -4.17 9.19 0.93
CA LEU A 121 -3.60 10.46 0.51
C LEU A 121 -2.53 10.26 -0.56
N ARG A 122 -1.58 9.34 -0.34
CA ARG A 122 -0.55 8.97 -1.32
C ARG A 122 -1.16 8.70 -2.69
N LEU A 123 -2.14 7.79 -2.76
CA LEU A 123 -2.81 7.45 -4.02
C LEU A 123 -3.53 8.65 -4.66
N ALA A 124 -4.12 9.54 -3.84
CA ALA A 124 -4.79 10.74 -4.33
C ALA A 124 -3.82 11.80 -4.89
N MET A 125 -2.61 11.85 -4.35
CA MET A 125 -1.55 12.77 -4.78
C MET A 125 -0.79 12.21 -5.98
N GLU A 126 -0.51 10.91 -6.03
CA GLU A 126 0.05 10.24 -7.21
C GLU A 126 -0.86 10.45 -8.45
N ALA A 127 -2.17 10.37 -8.26
CA ALA A 127 -3.14 10.67 -9.33
C ALA A 127 -3.12 12.15 -9.80
N ARG A 128 -2.53 13.05 -9.01
CA ARG A 128 -2.32 14.47 -9.33
C ARG A 128 -0.89 14.75 -9.81
N GLY A 129 -0.09 13.72 -10.08
CA GLY A 129 1.28 13.84 -10.58
C GLY A 129 2.35 13.87 -9.49
N ALA A 130 2.01 13.65 -8.22
CA ALA A 130 3.02 13.53 -7.19
C ALA A 130 3.88 12.27 -7.41
N SER A 131 5.17 12.38 -7.15
CA SER A 131 6.13 11.28 -7.31
C SER A 131 7.16 11.26 -6.18
N GLY A 132 7.95 10.18 -6.07
CA GLY A 132 9.00 10.10 -5.06
C GLY A 132 8.50 10.14 -3.61
N TRP A 133 7.33 9.52 -3.35
CA TRP A 133 6.72 9.46 -2.02
C TRP A 133 7.66 8.81 -1.00
N ARG A 134 7.95 9.52 0.10
CA ARG A 134 8.90 9.11 1.15
C ARG A 134 8.29 9.26 2.53
N TYR A 135 8.22 8.18 3.29
CA TYR A 135 7.75 8.18 4.67
C TYR A 135 8.85 8.61 5.65
N LEU A 136 8.65 9.74 6.35
CA LEU A 136 9.70 10.28 7.23
C LEU A 136 9.70 9.71 8.65
N HIS A 137 8.59 9.12 9.11
CA HIS A 137 8.57 8.44 10.43
C HIS A 137 9.58 7.28 10.52
N ARG A 138 10.08 6.78 9.38
CA ARG A 138 11.14 5.77 9.31
C ARG A 138 12.55 6.36 9.46
N MET A 139 12.69 7.68 9.37
CA MET A 139 13.96 8.42 9.36
C MET A 139 14.09 9.43 10.52
N ALA A 140 13.04 9.61 11.32
CA ALA A 140 13.01 10.63 12.36
C ALA A 140 13.98 10.33 13.52
N LEU A 141 14.84 11.30 13.83
CA LEU A 141 15.57 11.31 15.10
C LEU A 141 14.59 11.56 16.26
N LYS A 142 14.86 10.92 17.39
CA LYS A 142 14.01 10.98 18.59
C LYS A 142 13.80 12.44 19.03
N GLY A 143 12.56 12.91 19.02
CA GLY A 143 12.17 14.25 19.50
C GLY A 143 11.92 15.31 18.44
N MET A 144 12.19 15.05 17.15
CA MET A 144 11.79 15.97 16.07
C MET A 144 10.40 15.63 15.54
N LYS A 145 9.56 16.66 15.38
CA LYS A 145 8.29 16.54 14.66
C LYS A 145 8.58 16.51 13.17
N VAL A 146 8.29 15.38 12.55
CA VAL A 146 8.43 15.20 11.09
C VAL A 146 7.04 15.06 10.47
N PRO A 147 6.83 15.53 9.24
CA PRO A 147 5.59 15.26 8.53
C PRO A 147 5.44 13.75 8.26
N ASP A 148 4.22 13.29 8.01
CA ASP A 148 3.96 11.89 7.64
C ASP A 148 4.77 11.45 6.41
N ALA A 149 4.82 12.31 5.38
CA ALA A 149 5.53 12.04 4.13
C ALA A 149 6.02 13.29 3.40
N LEU A 150 6.98 13.07 2.48
CA LEU A 150 7.38 14.03 1.44
C LEU A 150 7.09 13.43 0.06
N ALA A 151 6.76 14.27 -0.91
CA ALA A 151 6.74 13.90 -2.32
C ALA A 151 7.09 15.09 -3.22
N GLU A 152 7.55 14.83 -4.44
CA GLU A 152 7.71 15.85 -5.46
C GLU A 152 6.39 16.10 -6.16
N LEU A 153 5.99 17.36 -6.27
CA LEU A 153 4.79 17.81 -6.99
C LEU A 153 5.09 19.15 -7.65
N ASP A 154 4.82 19.27 -8.95
CA ASP A 154 5.07 20.49 -9.75
C ASP A 154 6.49 21.05 -9.59
N GLY A 155 7.49 20.16 -9.54
CA GLY A 155 8.91 20.51 -9.39
C GLY A 155 9.32 20.99 -7.99
N ARG A 156 8.48 20.78 -6.98
CA ARG A 156 8.76 21.16 -5.59
C ARG A 156 8.60 19.95 -4.66
N THR A 157 9.46 19.88 -3.65
CA THR A 157 9.27 18.96 -2.53
C THR A 157 8.15 19.49 -1.62
N VAL A 158 7.07 18.73 -1.48
CA VAL A 158 5.90 19.04 -0.64
C VAL A 158 5.83 18.09 0.54
N ALA A 159 5.57 18.65 1.73
CA ALA A 159 5.30 17.89 2.94
C ALA A 159 3.81 17.60 3.10
N PHE A 160 3.50 16.37 3.51
CA PHE A 160 2.14 15.90 3.75
C PHE A 160 1.98 15.46 5.20
N GLU A 161 0.91 15.93 5.83
CA GLU A 161 0.49 15.56 7.19
C GLU A 161 -1.00 15.22 7.14
N VAL A 162 -1.40 14.11 7.74
CA VAL A 162 -2.79 13.70 7.88
C VAL A 162 -3.25 13.91 9.31
N GLU A 163 -4.31 14.70 9.51
CA GLU A 163 -4.95 14.82 10.82
C GLU A 163 -6.28 14.07 10.85
N ARG A 164 -6.39 13.10 11.77
CA ARG A 164 -7.63 12.35 12.01
C ARG A 164 -8.46 12.92 13.15
N THR A 165 -7.87 13.80 13.94
CA THR A 165 -8.53 14.54 15.02
C THR A 165 -8.12 16.00 14.93
N VAL A 166 -9.05 16.93 15.16
CA VAL A 166 -8.74 18.36 15.17
C VAL A 166 -7.66 18.63 16.23
N LYS A 167 -6.49 19.14 15.80
CA LYS A 167 -5.43 19.56 16.71
C LYS A 167 -5.94 20.75 17.56
N SER A 168 -5.49 20.85 18.81
CA SER A 168 -5.77 22.05 19.61
C SER A 168 -5.15 23.28 18.95
N ARG A 169 -5.78 24.46 19.13
CA ARG A 169 -5.38 25.73 18.49
C ARG A 169 -3.88 26.06 18.67
N ARG A 170 -3.31 25.72 19.84
CA ARG A 170 -1.88 25.89 20.17
C ARG A 170 -0.95 25.06 19.27
N ARG A 171 -1.37 23.88 18.82
CA ARG A 171 -0.54 22.95 18.02
C ARG A 171 -0.47 23.32 16.53
N TYR A 172 -1.43 24.09 16.02
CA TYR A 172 -1.41 24.59 14.65
C TYR A 172 -0.38 25.71 14.47
N GLN A 173 -0.17 26.54 15.50
CA GLN A 173 0.82 27.63 15.49
C GLN A 173 2.27 27.12 15.43
N GLU A 174 2.52 25.85 15.76
CA GLU A 174 3.84 25.21 15.71
C GLU A 174 4.14 24.53 14.35
N VAL A 175 3.19 24.56 13.40
CA VAL A 175 3.31 23.87 12.10
C VAL A 175 3.48 24.85 10.93
N VAL A 176 3.21 26.15 11.15
CA VAL A 176 3.33 27.24 10.18
C VAL A 176 4.63 28.01 10.41
#